data_AF-A0A818MCD5-F1
#
_entry.id   AF-A0A818MCD5-F1
#
_cell.length_a   1.000
_cell.length_b   1.000
_cell.length_c   1.000
_cell.angle_alpha   90.00
_cell.angle_beta   90.00
_cell.angle_gamma   90.00
#
_symmetry.space_group_name_H-M   'P 1'
#
loop_
_entity.id
_entity.type
_entity.pdbx_description
1 polymer ?
#
loop_
_entity_poly.entity_id
_entity_poly.type
_entity_poly.pdbx_seq_one_letter_code
_entity_poly.pdbx_strand_id
1 'polypeptide(L)'
;MVQKNCEAILWTLNRIPHKHCSTISNSCQFQGHIMISYNRSVIAMCLKIRDRLKALHYNVWLDVDNLNGGVLESMARAVEDSSIVLICMNEQYKQSYYCRLG
;
A
#
# COMPACT_ATOMS: atom_id res chain seq x y z
N MET A 1 -15.50 -2.49 10.76
CA MET A 1 -14.41 -1.48 10.76
C MET A 1 -13.56 -1.57 9.49
N VAL A 2 -13.00 -2.74 9.17
CA VAL A 2 -12.15 -2.93 7.97
C VAL A 2 -12.86 -2.60 6.64
N GLN A 3 -14.12 -3.03 6.45
CA GLN A 3 -14.88 -2.75 5.22
C GLN A 3 -15.07 -1.25 4.94
N LYS A 4 -15.51 -0.48 5.94
CA LYS A 4 -15.68 0.98 5.80
C LYS A 4 -14.37 1.68 5.43
N ASN A 5 -13.25 1.20 5.97
CA ASN A 5 -11.93 1.75 5.66
C ASN A 5 -11.51 1.41 4.22
N CYS A 6 -11.79 0.19 3.74
CA CYS A 6 -11.57 -0.18 2.34
C CYS A 6 -12.40 0.67 1.37
N GLU A 7 -13.67 0.92 1.68
CA GLU A 7 -14.54 1.76 0.85
C GLU A 7 -14.06 3.21 0.79
N ALA A 8 -13.61 3.78 1.91
CA ALA A 8 -13.02 5.11 1.95
C ALA A 8 -11.72 5.21 1.15
N ILE A 9 -10.86 4.18 1.24
CA ILE A 9 -9.65 4.08 0.42
C ILE A 9 -10.05 4.02 -1.07
N LEU A 10 -10.96 3.12 -1.46
CA LEU A 10 -11.41 2.98 -2.86
C LEU A 10 -12.03 4.28 -3.41
N TRP A 11 -12.86 4.95 -2.60
CA TRP A 11 -13.42 6.25 -2.96
C TRP A 11 -12.34 7.30 -3.19
N THR A 12 -11.27 7.28 -2.40
CA THR A 12 -10.13 8.18 -2.54
C THR A 12 -9.30 7.83 -3.78
N LEU A 13 -9.04 6.54 -4.01
CA LEU A 13 -8.33 6.02 -5.19
C LEU A 13 -9.00 6.46 -6.49
N ASN A 14 -10.33 6.41 -6.55
CA ASN A 14 -11.12 6.81 -7.72
C ASN A 14 -11.12 8.32 -7.98
N ARG A 15 -10.70 9.16 -7.03
CA ARG A 15 -10.65 10.62 -7.18
C ARG A 15 -9.28 11.16 -7.57
N ILE A 16 -8.23 10.34 -7.47
CA ILE A 16 -6.88 10.76 -7.84
C ILE A 16 -6.80 10.77 -9.37
N PRO A 17 -6.58 11.92 -10.03
CA PRO A 17 -6.43 11.97 -11.48
C PRO A 17 -5.22 11.12 -11.88
N HIS A 18 -5.47 10.04 -12.61
CA HIS A 18 -4.46 9.07 -13.02
C HIS A 18 -3.50 9.73 -14.01
N LYS A 19 -2.33 10.17 -13.54
CA LYS A 19 -1.33 10.89 -14.36
C LYS A 19 -0.61 10.04 -15.40
N HIS A 20 -0.86 8.73 -15.47
CA HIS A 20 -0.25 7.88 -16.49
C HIS A 20 -1.20 6.76 -16.89
N CYS A 21 -2.14 7.08 -17.79
CA CYS A 21 -2.90 6.08 -18.54
C CYS A 21 -2.20 5.92 -19.89
N SER A 22 -1.38 4.89 -20.04
CA SER A 22 -0.86 4.51 -21.36
C SER A 22 -2.01 3.87 -22.13
N THR A 23 -2.51 4.58 -23.14
CA THR A 23 -3.61 4.18 -24.01
C THR A 23 -3.32 2.85 -24.72
N ILE A 24 -4.40 2.11 -25.02
CA ILE A 24 -4.57 0.97 -25.96
C ILE A 24 -4.70 -0.42 -25.28
N SER A 25 -5.72 -0.59 -24.44
CA SER A 25 -6.63 -1.76 -24.38
C SER A 25 -7.65 -1.53 -23.24
N ASN A 26 -8.84 -2.13 -23.31
CA ASN A 26 -10.04 -1.78 -22.50
C ASN A 26 -9.95 -2.11 -20.99
N SER A 27 -8.79 -1.99 -20.37
CA SER A 27 -8.61 -1.97 -18.92
C SER A 27 -7.55 -0.95 -18.56
N CYS A 28 -7.94 0.19 -17.97
CA CYS A 28 -7.03 1.16 -17.38
C CYS A 28 -6.28 0.52 -16.20
N GLN A 29 -5.19 -0.18 -16.47
CA GLN A 29 -4.38 -0.79 -15.42
C GLN A 29 -3.47 0.28 -14.83
N PHE A 30 -3.54 0.45 -13.52
CA PHE A 30 -2.64 1.29 -12.74
C PHE A 30 -1.19 0.89 -13.06
N GLN A 31 -0.38 1.83 -13.54
CA GLN A 31 1.04 1.58 -13.78
C GLN A 31 1.79 1.81 -12.46
N GLY A 32 2.15 0.70 -11.82
CA GLY A 32 2.75 0.67 -10.48
C GLY A 32 1.89 -0.11 -9.48
N HIS A 33 2.34 -0.14 -8.23
CA HIS A 33 1.64 -0.88 -7.17
C HIS A 33 1.18 0.05 -6.04
N ILE A 34 0.21 -0.40 -5.25
CA ILE A 34 -0.18 0.26 -3.99
C ILE A 34 0.73 -0.31 -2.91
N MET A 35 1.61 0.53 -2.36
CA MET A 35 2.41 0.16 -1.20
C MET A 35 1.58 0.33 0.07
N ILE A 36 1.52 -0.67 0.94
CA ILE A 36 0.93 -0.54 2.27
C ILE A 36 2.04 -0.47 3.31
N SER A 37 2.22 0.70 3.90
CA SER A 37 3.07 0.88 5.08
C SER A 37 2.26 0.62 6.35
N TYR A 38 2.78 -0.21 7.26
CA TYR A 38 2.05 -0.66 8.43
C TYR A 38 2.97 -0.94 9.62
N ASN A 39 2.39 -0.97 10.83
CA ASN A 39 3.06 -1.49 12.01
C ASN A 39 2.71 -2.97 12.19
N ARG A 40 3.66 -3.80 12.66
CA ARG A 40 3.46 -5.23 12.92
C ARG A 40 2.20 -5.55 13.74
N SER A 41 1.80 -4.68 14.68
CA SER A 41 0.60 -4.89 15.51
C SER A 41 -0.72 -4.90 14.73
N VAL A 42 -0.75 -4.34 13.51
CA VAL A 42 -1.94 -4.31 12.65
C VAL A 42 -1.79 -5.13 11.37
N ILE A 43 -0.78 -6.00 11.30
CA ILE A 43 -0.50 -6.84 10.12
C ILE A 43 -1.72 -7.62 9.64
N ALA A 44 -2.50 -8.19 10.56
CA ALA A 44 -3.71 -8.95 10.23
C ALA A 44 -4.78 -8.11 9.54
N MET A 45 -4.86 -6.81 9.84
CA MET A 45 -5.77 -5.89 9.17
C MET A 45 -5.25 -5.50 7.79
N CYS A 46 -3.96 -5.20 7.67
CA CYS A 46 -3.32 -4.83 6.41
C CYS A 46 -3.35 -5.98 5.39
N LEU A 47 -3.21 -7.22 5.84
CA LEU A 47 -3.40 -8.42 5.00
C LEU A 47 -4.83 -8.49 4.42
N LYS A 48 -5.86 -8.23 5.23
CA LYS A 48 -7.26 -8.20 4.76
C LYS A 48 -7.49 -7.09 3.73
N ILE A 49 -6.90 -5.92 3.93
CA ILE A 49 -6.98 -4.80 2.97
C ILE A 49 -6.29 -5.18 1.66
N ARG A 50 -5.08 -5.74 1.73
CA ARG A 50 -4.32 -6.25 0.58
C ARG A 50 -5.15 -7.25 -0.23
N ASP A 51 -5.71 -8.26 0.43
CA ASP A 51 -6.45 -9.32 -0.23
C ASP A 51 -7.71 -8.77 -0.92
N ARG A 52 -8.38 -7.79 -0.30
CA ARG A 52 -9.53 -7.11 -0.91
C ARG A 52 -9.14 -6.28 -2.13
N LEU A 53 -8.04 -5.53 -2.05
CA LEU A 53 -7.55 -4.73 -3.18
C LEU A 53 -7.07 -5.61 -4.33
N LYS A 54 -6.39 -6.74 -4.05
CA LYS A 54 -6.02 -7.74 -5.06
C LYS A 54 -7.25 -8.38 -5.72
N ALA A 55 -8.31 -8.66 -4.96
CA ALA A 55 -9.57 -9.16 -5.50
C ALA A 55 -10.28 -8.14 -6.43
N LEU A 56 -9.94 -6.86 -6.32
CA LEU A 56 -10.39 -5.78 -7.20
C LEU A 56 -9.40 -5.48 -8.33
N HIS A 57 -8.45 -6.39 -8.59
CA HIS A 57 -7.43 -6.30 -9.64
C HIS A 57 -6.39 -5.17 -9.46
N TYR A 58 -6.21 -4.66 -8.22
CA TYR A 58 -5.08 -3.78 -7.93
C TYR A 58 -3.83 -4.57 -7.60
N ASN A 59 -2.68 -4.10 -8.09
CA ASN A 59 -1.38 -4.60 -7.66
C ASN A 59 -1.02 -3.97 -6.30
N VAL A 60 -0.74 -4.80 -5.29
CA VAL A 60 -0.49 -4.34 -3.91
C VAL A 60 0.76 -4.99 -3.34
N TRP A 61 1.64 -4.14 -2.82
CA TRP A 61 2.86 -4.52 -2.12
C TRP A 61 2.70 -4.32 -0.61
N LEU A 62 3.09 -5.34 0.15
CA LEU A 62 3.07 -5.37 1.61
C LEU A 62 4.28 -6.18 2.06
N ASP A 63 5.17 -5.59 2.85
CA ASP A 63 6.36 -6.27 3.36
C ASP A 63 6.00 -7.20 4.53
N VAL A 64 5.55 -8.42 4.25
CA VAL A 64 5.12 -9.39 5.27
C VAL A 64 6.30 -10.19 5.83
N ASP A 65 7.40 -10.34 5.06
CA ASP A 65 8.41 -11.38 5.28
C ASP A 65 9.88 -10.93 5.27
N ASN A 66 10.22 -9.63 5.11
CA ASN A 66 11.63 -9.22 5.18
C ASN A 66 12.12 -9.12 6.64
N LEU A 67 12.44 -10.27 7.22
CA LEU A 67 13.04 -10.39 8.55
C LEU A 67 14.58 -10.36 8.53
N ASN A 68 15.23 -10.46 7.37
CA ASN A 68 16.68 -10.61 7.30
C ASN A 68 17.29 -9.68 6.23
N GLY A 69 17.80 -8.52 6.67
CA GLY A 69 18.78 -7.69 5.93
C GLY A 69 18.38 -7.24 4.53
N GLY A 70 17.62 -6.14 4.43
CA GLY A 70 17.21 -5.58 3.12
C GLY A 70 15.93 -4.74 3.15
N VAL A 71 15.32 -4.56 4.32
CA VAL A 71 14.03 -3.86 4.50
C VAL A 71 14.07 -2.43 3.95
N LEU A 72 15.14 -1.68 4.20
CA LEU A 72 15.23 -0.27 3.78
C LEU A 72 15.33 -0.13 2.26
N GLU A 73 16.15 -0.96 1.59
CA GLU A 73 16.28 -0.92 0.12
C GLU A 73 15.01 -1.45 -0.57
N SER A 74 14.42 -2.52 -0.04
CA SER A 74 13.15 -3.06 -0.54
C SER A 74 12.00 -2.07 -0.36
N MET A 75 11.97 -1.36 0.77
CA MET A 75 11.00 -0.31 1.04
C MET A 75 11.24 0.92 0.16
N ALA A 76 12.49 1.31 -0.08
CA ALA A 76 12.83 2.41 -1.00
C ALA A 76 12.34 2.10 -2.42
N ARG A 77 12.66 0.91 -2.96
CA ARG A 77 12.14 0.47 -4.27
C ARG A 77 10.62 0.41 -4.30
N ALA A 78 9.99 -0.11 -3.25
CA ALA A 78 8.54 -0.17 -3.17
C ALA A 78 7.91 1.23 -3.19
N VAL A 79 8.50 2.22 -2.52
CA VAL A 79 8.03 3.61 -2.59
C VAL A 79 8.21 4.18 -4.00
N GLU A 80 9.38 3.99 -4.62
CA GLU A 80 9.70 4.51 -5.97
C GLU A 80 8.77 3.94 -7.06
N ASP A 81 8.50 2.63 -7.01
CA ASP A 81 7.64 1.94 -7.97
C ASP A 81 6.14 2.03 -7.61
N SER A 82 5.80 2.63 -6.46
CA SER A 82 4.41 2.76 -6.03
C SER A 82 3.72 3.93 -6.72
N SER A 83 2.51 3.68 -7.20
CA SER A 83 1.64 4.78 -7.64
C SER A 83 1.01 5.48 -6.44
N ILE A 84 0.81 4.73 -5.34
CA ILE A 84 0.12 5.17 -4.13
C ILE A 84 0.74 4.48 -2.92
N VAL A 85 1.00 5.27 -1.88
CA VAL A 85 1.42 4.77 -0.56
C VAL A 85 0.26 4.91 0.43
N LEU A 86 -0.24 3.78 0.92
CA LEU A 86 -1.23 3.70 1.99
C LEU A 86 -0.52 3.55 3.33
N ILE A 87 -0.66 4.54 4.22
CA ILE A 87 -0.07 4.51 5.55
C ILE A 87 -1.12 4.11 6.59
N CYS A 88 -0.98 2.93 7.19
CA CYS A 88 -1.80 2.47 8.30
C CYS A 88 -1.21 2.94 9.64
N MET A 89 -1.50 4.18 10.02
CA MET A 89 -1.03 4.75 11.28
C MET A 89 -1.78 4.19 12.49
N ASN A 90 -1.01 3.88 13.54
CA ASN A 90 -1.48 3.66 14.90
C ASN A 90 -0.45 4.24 15.89
N GLU A 91 -0.75 4.28 17.19
CA GLU A 91 0.15 4.87 18.19
C GLU A 91 1.54 4.22 18.20
N GLN A 92 1.60 2.91 17.96
CA GLN A 92 2.85 2.14 17.89
C GLN A 92 3.61 2.37 16.58
N TYR A 93 2.93 2.76 15.50
CA TYR A 93 3.53 3.15 14.22
C TYR A 93 4.39 4.41 14.42
N LYS A 94 3.86 5.39 15.14
CA LYS A 94 4.60 6.62 15.52
C LYS A 94 5.85 6.32 16.34
N GLN A 95 5.80 5.25 17.16
CA GLN A 95 6.93 4.80 17.97
C GLN A 95 7.80 3.72 17.29
N SER A 96 7.59 3.44 16.01
CA SER A 96 8.42 2.45 15.32
C SER A 96 9.80 3.03 14.97
N TYR A 97 10.82 2.18 15.01
CA TYR A 97 12.21 2.56 14.69
C TYR A 97 12.32 3.20 13.29
N TYR A 98 11.64 2.62 12.29
CA TYR A 98 11.65 3.10 10.91
C TYR A 98 10.99 4.47 10.73
N CYS A 99 10.01 4.83 11.56
CA CYS A 99 9.35 6.14 11.49
C CYS A 99 10.13 7.25 12.21
N ARG A 100 11.07 6.90 13.10
CA ARG A 100 11.96 7.85 13.81
C ARG A 100 13.28 8.10 13.09
N LEU A 101 13.62 7.29 12.10
CA LEU A 101 14.87 7.39 11.36
C LEU A 101 14.86 8.48 10.27
N GLY A 102 13.72 9.15 10.07
CA GLY A 102 13.57 10.28 9.14
C GLY A 102 13.71 11.63 9.84
#